data_AF-A0A850L1N2-F1
#
_entry.id   AF-A0A850L1N2-F1
#
_cell.length_a   1.000
_cell.length_b   1.000
_cell.length_c   1.000
_cell.angle_alpha   90.00
_cell.angle_beta   90.00
_cell.angle_gamma   90.00
#
_symmetry.space_group_name_H-M   'P 1'
#
loop_
_entity.id
_entity.type
_entity.pdbx_description
1 polymer ?
#
loop_
_entity_poly.entity_id
_entity_poly.type
_entity_poly.pdbx_seq_one_letter_code
_entity_poly.pdbx_strand_id
1 'polypeptide(L)'
;GGIGTYVKATSESHAEVGDRANDSLRVNGNQMQASVVGEGGNLGCTQLGRIEYMQNGGRANTDFIDNAGGVNCSDNEVNIKILLNTIMENGDLTIKQRNNLLAKMTDEVSDIVIEDNYRQIQSISITESRAASMIKEHMRFIQGLEKKGLLDRELEFLPSDEEMLERESKKKGLTRAELSVLLAYGKMELKDALRIPEVTQEQYFEQYLVDYFPKPLRRKYQSSMHSHPLKDEIIAMSVANEMVNLMGTNFVFRVADEVGANVGEVAQCYAMAKETFDMQGLWRSIEELDNKVPAEVQIDMMFQARRIVRRATRWFVRNRSKDQSIEQVVRFFQKGVLELQKNVHKTLEKKEAAGIEKEVQSLIDKGVPAKLAKQVGYLSTMFSAMDIIELSQQYNLPIILVAEVYYKLGNQIGLHWFLDQIIAQPVGNHWQAFARAAFREELDYQQRNLIEAVLPLTSKYKSADTRIKHFLAEHDDLLSRWTEMVTDFRQSSTHEFAKFSVALRELQILVQRSHRLIN
;
A
#
# COMPACT_ATOMS: atom_id res chain seq x y z
N GLY A 1 18.15 31.29 -11.13
CA GLY A 1 16.72 31.48 -10.84
C GLY A 1 16.63 32.50 -9.74
N GLY A 2 15.85 33.56 -9.94
CA GLY A 2 15.67 34.59 -8.91
C GLY A 2 14.84 34.07 -7.74
N ILE A 3 15.01 34.71 -6.59
CA ILE A 3 14.12 34.56 -5.43
C ILE A 3 12.82 35.30 -5.79
N GLY A 4 11.68 34.64 -5.64
CA GLY A 4 10.37 35.28 -5.87
C GLY A 4 9.27 34.34 -6.34
N THR A 5 8.03 34.83 -6.28
CA THR A 5 6.83 34.12 -6.70
C THR A 5 6.38 34.59 -8.08
N TYR A 6 6.61 33.74 -9.08
CA TYR A 6 6.43 34.03 -10.51
C TYR A 6 5.10 33.52 -11.06
N VAL A 7 4.42 32.60 -10.36
CA VAL A 7 3.13 32.04 -10.79
C VAL A 7 2.11 32.19 -9.68
N LYS A 8 0.92 32.69 -10.02
CA LYS A 8 -0.26 32.74 -9.12
C LYS A 8 -1.50 32.17 -9.81
N ALA A 9 -2.59 31.96 -9.09
CA ALA A 9 -3.88 31.68 -9.72
C ALA A 9 -4.50 32.97 -10.30
N THR A 10 -5.42 32.80 -11.24
CA THR A 10 -6.24 33.91 -11.76
C THR A 10 -7.09 34.56 -10.66
N SER A 11 -7.48 33.79 -9.63
CA SER A 11 -8.24 34.28 -8.47
C SER A 11 -7.43 35.13 -7.49
N GLU A 12 -6.09 35.08 -7.56
CA GLU A 12 -5.21 35.87 -6.70
C GLU A 12 -4.81 37.17 -7.42
N SER A 13 -4.79 38.28 -6.69
CA SER A 13 -4.21 39.54 -7.12
C SER A 13 -2.68 39.55 -6.89
N HIS A 14 -1.96 40.41 -7.62
CA HIS A 14 -0.51 40.55 -7.38
C HIS A 14 -0.20 41.03 -5.95
N ALA A 15 -1.07 41.87 -5.37
CA ALA A 15 -0.89 42.40 -4.02
C ALA A 15 -0.99 41.32 -2.93
N GLU A 16 -1.87 40.33 -3.11
CA GLU A 16 -2.05 39.22 -2.15
C GLU A 16 -0.85 38.28 -2.09
N VAL A 17 -0.10 38.14 -3.20
CA VAL A 17 1.10 37.28 -3.24
C VAL A 17 2.25 37.82 -2.37
N GLY A 18 2.27 39.13 -2.10
CA GLY A 18 3.26 39.73 -1.20
C GLY A 18 4.67 39.94 -1.77
N ASP A 19 4.92 39.58 -3.04
CA ASP A 19 6.22 39.73 -3.72
C ASP A 19 6.17 40.81 -4.83
N ARG A 20 6.20 42.08 -4.42
CA ARG A 20 6.07 43.21 -5.36
C ARG A 20 7.20 43.31 -6.39
N ALA A 21 8.39 42.80 -6.06
CA ALA A 21 9.55 42.88 -6.94
C ALA A 21 9.32 42.10 -8.25
N ASN A 22 8.52 41.04 -8.20
CA ASN A 22 8.24 40.17 -9.34
C ASN A 22 6.84 40.39 -9.95
N ASP A 23 6.09 41.42 -9.54
CA ASP A 23 4.73 41.67 -10.05
C ASP A 23 4.68 41.77 -11.58
N SER A 24 5.65 42.47 -12.18
CA SER A 24 5.74 42.67 -13.63
C SER A 24 6.12 41.40 -14.43
N LEU A 25 6.65 40.37 -13.74
CA LEU A 25 7.07 39.11 -14.33
C LEU A 25 6.08 37.97 -14.03
N ARG A 26 5.15 38.19 -13.11
CA ARG A 26 4.25 37.15 -12.61
C ARG A 26 3.14 36.85 -13.61
N VAL A 27 2.92 35.57 -13.86
CA VAL A 27 1.87 35.05 -14.73
C VAL A 27 0.86 34.23 -13.93
N ASN A 28 -0.30 33.97 -14.54
CA ASN A 28 -1.28 33.05 -13.99
C ASN A 28 -0.90 31.59 -14.33
N GLY A 29 -1.30 30.64 -13.49
CA GLY A 29 -1.07 29.20 -13.71
C GLY A 29 -1.66 28.71 -15.04
N ASN A 30 -2.80 29.25 -15.46
CA ASN A 30 -3.41 28.94 -16.77
C ASN A 30 -2.67 29.54 -17.98
N GLN A 31 -1.69 30.43 -17.77
CA GLN A 31 -0.84 31.00 -18.82
C GLN A 31 0.47 30.22 -18.99
N MET A 32 0.79 29.32 -18.07
CA MET A 32 2.00 28.51 -18.11
C MET A 32 1.91 27.47 -19.25
N GLN A 33 2.95 27.45 -20.09
CA GLN A 33 3.04 26.54 -21.25
C GLN A 33 4.08 25.42 -21.08
N ALA A 34 4.79 25.39 -19.95
CA ALA A 34 5.70 24.31 -19.64
C ALA A 34 4.93 22.98 -19.53
N SER A 35 5.54 21.87 -19.94
CA SER A 35 4.95 20.54 -19.73
C SER A 35 5.18 20.06 -18.30
N VAL A 36 6.35 20.37 -17.73
CA VAL A 36 6.75 20.02 -16.38
C VAL A 36 7.46 21.21 -15.74
N VAL A 37 7.12 21.51 -14.48
CA VAL A 37 7.80 22.51 -13.64
C VAL A 37 8.31 21.82 -12.39
N GLY A 38 9.55 22.11 -11.99
CA GLY A 38 10.12 21.71 -10.72
C GLY A 38 10.60 22.92 -9.93
N GLU A 39 10.24 23.02 -8.66
CA GLU A 39 10.57 24.16 -7.81
C GLU A 39 11.81 23.88 -6.94
N GLY A 40 13.00 24.26 -7.44
CA GLY A 40 14.25 24.13 -6.67
C GLY A 40 14.42 25.16 -5.54
N GLY A 41 13.70 26.28 -5.62
CA GLY A 41 13.63 27.30 -4.55
C GLY A 41 12.28 27.27 -3.86
N ASN A 42 12.14 28.02 -2.76
CA ASN A 42 10.86 28.13 -2.04
C ASN A 42 9.93 29.12 -2.73
N LEU A 43 8.63 28.78 -2.79
CA LEU A 43 7.52 29.64 -3.18
C LEU A 43 7.69 30.29 -4.57
N GLY A 44 8.24 29.54 -5.53
CA GLY A 44 8.30 29.96 -6.94
C GLY A 44 6.91 30.14 -7.56
N CYS A 45 5.95 29.34 -7.10
CA CYS A 45 4.53 29.42 -7.40
C CYS A 45 3.71 29.56 -6.10
N THR A 46 2.59 30.28 -6.12
CA THR A 46 1.58 30.14 -5.06
C THR A 46 0.95 28.75 -5.13
N GLN A 47 0.39 28.26 -4.02
CA GLN A 47 -0.29 26.97 -3.99
C GLN A 47 -1.48 26.93 -4.98
N LEU A 48 -2.31 27.98 -5.00
CA LEU A 48 -3.41 28.09 -5.95
C LEU A 48 -2.92 28.18 -7.40
N GLY A 49 -1.79 28.86 -7.65
CA GLY A 49 -1.17 28.93 -8.98
C GLY A 49 -0.71 27.55 -9.48
N ARG A 50 -0.13 26.72 -8.61
CA ARG A 50 0.20 25.32 -8.93
C ARG A 50 -1.03 24.51 -9.28
N ILE A 51 -2.09 24.63 -8.48
CA ILE A 51 -3.35 23.92 -8.70
C ILE A 51 -3.95 24.33 -10.05
N GLU A 52 -4.02 25.64 -10.36
CA GLU A 52 -4.51 26.14 -11.63
C GLU A 52 -3.67 25.63 -12.82
N TYR A 53 -2.34 25.67 -12.72
CA TYR A 53 -1.46 25.13 -13.75
C TYR A 53 -1.70 23.63 -14.02
N MET A 54 -1.84 22.82 -12.96
CA MET A 54 -2.11 21.38 -13.08
C MET A 54 -3.50 21.10 -13.65
N GLN A 55 -4.51 21.89 -13.29
CA GLN A 55 -5.86 21.78 -13.84
C GLN A 55 -5.90 22.08 -15.35
N ASN A 56 -4.91 22.83 -15.86
CA ASN A 56 -4.72 23.13 -17.28
C ASN A 56 -3.77 22.16 -18.00
N GLY A 57 -3.42 21.03 -17.37
CA GLY A 57 -2.64 19.94 -18.00
C GLY A 57 -1.13 19.98 -17.74
N GLY A 58 -0.66 20.98 -16.99
CA GLY A 58 0.71 21.04 -16.51
C GLY A 58 1.03 19.95 -15.48
N ARG A 59 2.32 19.61 -15.33
CA ARG A 59 2.80 18.72 -14.25
C ARG A 59 3.79 19.45 -13.36
N ALA A 60 3.59 19.37 -12.05
CA ALA A 60 4.52 19.86 -11.04
C ALA A 60 4.28 19.13 -9.72
N ASN A 61 5.14 19.35 -8.73
CA ASN A 61 4.82 19.12 -7.32
C ASN A 61 4.82 20.47 -6.59
N THR A 62 4.85 20.44 -5.26
CA THR A 62 5.16 21.62 -4.46
C THR A 62 6.66 21.72 -4.25
N ASP A 63 7.14 22.93 -4.01
CA ASP A 63 8.53 23.23 -3.64
C ASP A 63 9.08 22.33 -2.54
N PHE A 64 8.36 22.14 -1.43
CA PHE A 64 8.81 21.28 -0.33
C PHE A 64 8.88 19.78 -0.66
N ILE A 65 8.42 19.36 -1.85
CA ILE A 65 8.70 18.03 -2.41
C ILE A 65 9.93 18.08 -3.33
N ASP A 66 9.98 19.06 -4.22
CA ASP A 66 11.03 19.16 -5.24
C ASP A 66 12.40 19.59 -4.67
N ASN A 67 12.43 20.34 -3.57
CA ASN A 67 13.64 20.86 -2.92
C ASN A 67 14.01 20.15 -1.60
N ALA A 68 13.31 19.06 -1.25
CA ALA A 68 13.48 18.32 0.00
C ALA A 68 14.88 17.70 0.19
N GLY A 69 15.67 17.57 -0.89
CA GLY A 69 17.04 17.05 -0.82
C GLY A 69 17.94 17.78 0.16
N GLY A 70 17.85 19.12 0.25
CA GLY A 70 18.69 19.90 1.17
C GLY A 70 18.40 19.61 2.64
N VAL A 71 17.13 19.51 3.00
CA VAL A 71 16.68 19.16 4.36
C VAL A 71 17.09 17.73 4.70
N ASN A 72 16.85 16.79 3.79
CA ASN A 72 17.18 15.38 3.99
C ASN A 72 18.71 15.13 4.13
N CYS A 73 19.53 15.82 3.35
CA CYS A 73 20.99 15.84 3.53
C CYS A 73 21.38 16.32 4.93
N SER A 74 20.73 17.39 5.41
CA SER A 74 21.01 17.97 6.73
C SER A 74 20.63 17.02 7.86
N ASP A 75 19.49 16.33 7.75
CA ASP A 75 19.06 15.32 8.74
C ASP A 75 20.07 14.17 8.85
N ASN A 76 20.50 13.63 7.71
CA ASN A 76 21.54 12.60 7.65
C ASN A 76 22.85 13.08 8.26
N GLU A 77 23.29 14.28 7.89
CA GLU A 77 24.53 14.87 8.38
C GLU A 77 24.50 15.06 9.91
N VAL A 78 23.41 15.59 10.46
CA VAL A 78 23.25 15.80 11.91
C VAL A 78 23.29 14.48 12.66
N ASN A 79 22.52 13.47 12.23
CA ASN A 79 22.50 12.16 12.90
C ASN A 79 23.84 11.45 12.83
N ILE A 80 24.54 11.51 11.68
CA ILE A 80 25.90 10.99 11.56
C ILE A 80 26.85 11.71 12.52
N LYS A 81 26.76 13.04 12.64
CA LYS A 81 27.61 13.81 13.54
C LYS A 81 27.34 13.47 15.00
N ILE A 82 26.09 13.29 15.41
CA ILE A 82 25.73 12.88 16.77
C ILE A 82 26.38 11.53 17.09
N LEU A 83 26.20 10.53 16.22
CA LEU A 83 26.83 9.21 16.37
C LEU A 83 28.36 9.31 16.51
N LEU A 84 29.02 10.04 15.60
CA LEU A 84 30.48 10.16 15.59
C LEU A 84 31.01 10.95 16.79
N ASN A 85 30.28 11.95 17.28
CA ASN A 85 30.67 12.72 18.45
C ASN A 85 30.69 11.83 19.71
N THR A 86 29.68 10.98 19.92
CA THR A 86 29.68 10.02 21.03
C THR A 86 30.88 9.07 20.98
N ILE A 87 31.26 8.61 19.78
CA ILE A 87 32.44 7.74 19.60
C ILE A 87 33.74 8.51 19.90
N MET A 88 33.81 9.78 19.51
CA MET A 88 34.96 10.63 19.82
C MET A 88 35.09 10.89 21.33
N GLU A 89 33.98 11.14 22.02
CA GLU A 89 33.94 11.34 23.47
C GLU A 89 34.43 10.09 24.24
N ASN A 90 34.16 8.90 23.71
CA ASN A 90 34.68 7.64 24.25
C ASN A 90 36.17 7.39 23.92
N GLY A 91 36.81 8.24 23.12
CA GLY A 91 38.23 8.15 22.76
C GLY A 91 38.54 7.24 21.56
N ASP A 92 37.54 6.63 20.94
CA ASP A 92 37.71 5.64 19.87
C ASP A 92 37.86 6.27 18.46
N LEU A 93 37.76 7.60 18.37
CA LEU A 93 37.87 8.35 17.11
C LEU A 93 38.49 9.73 17.33
N THR A 94 39.46 10.09 16.51
CA THR A 94 40.03 11.45 16.50
C THR A 94 39.27 12.38 15.54
N ILE A 95 39.35 13.70 15.76
CA ILE A 95 38.77 14.71 14.86
C ILE A 95 39.20 14.51 13.40
N LYS A 96 40.49 14.23 13.18
CA LYS A 96 41.04 14.01 11.83
C LYS A 96 40.43 12.78 11.16
N GLN A 97 40.27 11.69 11.89
CA GLN A 97 39.62 10.47 11.39
C GLN A 97 38.13 10.69 11.12
N ARG A 98 37.43 11.41 12.01
CA ARG A 98 36.02 11.78 11.87
C ARG A 98 35.77 12.60 10.61
N ASN A 99 36.55 13.65 10.37
CA ASN A 99 36.39 14.49 9.18
C ASN A 99 36.69 13.73 7.88
N ASN A 100 37.69 12.85 7.89
CA ASN A 100 37.97 11.98 6.74
C ASN A 100 36.81 10.98 6.49
N LEU A 101 36.20 10.45 7.55
CA LEU A 101 35.07 9.55 7.44
C LEU A 101 33.83 10.26 6.87
N LEU A 102 33.53 11.47 7.34
CA LEU A 102 32.44 12.31 6.79
C LEU A 102 32.61 12.53 5.29
N ALA A 103 33.81 12.95 4.86
CA ALA A 103 34.10 13.19 3.44
C ALA A 103 33.96 11.93 2.58
N LYS A 104 34.29 10.75 3.12
CA LYS A 104 34.15 9.47 2.40
C LYS A 104 32.71 9.02 2.21
N MET A 105 31.76 9.55 2.98
CA MET A 105 30.35 9.14 2.93
C MET A 105 29.51 10.03 2.03
N THR A 106 30.06 11.12 1.48
CA THR A 106 29.30 12.12 0.71
C THR A 106 28.48 11.52 -0.43
N ASP A 107 29.09 10.68 -1.27
CA ASP A 107 28.39 10.08 -2.42
C ASP A 107 27.26 9.14 -1.95
N GLU A 108 27.51 8.33 -0.93
CA GLU A 108 26.50 7.40 -0.41
C GLU A 108 25.33 8.13 0.28
N VAL A 109 25.60 9.22 1.01
CA VAL A 109 24.53 10.07 1.57
C VAL A 109 23.71 10.70 0.45
N SER A 110 24.35 11.14 -0.63
CA SER A 110 23.65 11.65 -1.82
C SER A 110 22.71 10.59 -2.42
N ASP A 111 23.18 9.35 -2.57
CA ASP A 111 22.37 8.24 -3.09
C ASP A 111 21.16 7.96 -2.19
N ILE A 112 21.35 7.91 -0.86
CA ILE A 112 20.27 7.72 0.12
C ILE A 112 19.20 8.82 -0.02
N VAL A 113 19.64 10.08 -0.13
CA VAL A 113 18.75 11.22 -0.26
C VAL A 113 17.99 11.20 -1.59
N ILE A 114 18.66 10.86 -2.69
CA ILE A 114 18.01 10.74 -4.00
C ILE A 114 16.96 9.63 -3.99
N GLU A 115 17.28 8.47 -3.42
CA GLU A 115 16.36 7.33 -3.32
C GLU A 115 15.08 7.68 -2.54
N ASP A 116 15.21 8.35 -1.38
CA ASP A 116 14.05 8.76 -0.57
C ASP A 116 13.16 9.77 -1.32
N ASN A 117 13.76 10.79 -1.95
CA ASN A 117 13.02 11.78 -2.74
C ASN A 117 12.32 11.16 -3.95
N TYR A 118 13.01 10.25 -4.65
CA TYR A 118 12.46 9.52 -5.79
C TYR A 118 11.18 8.76 -5.40
N ARG A 119 11.23 8.00 -4.30
CA ARG A 119 10.08 7.21 -3.82
C ARG A 119 8.93 8.08 -3.30
N GLN A 120 9.22 9.24 -2.71
CA GLN A 120 8.19 10.18 -2.28
C GLN A 120 7.38 10.70 -3.48
N ILE A 121 8.06 11.12 -4.56
CA ILE A 121 7.42 11.58 -5.81
C ILE A 121 6.67 10.44 -6.50
N GLN A 122 7.23 9.23 -6.46
CA GLN A 122 6.59 8.03 -6.98
C GLN A 122 5.28 7.73 -6.23
N SER A 123 5.25 7.90 -4.91
CA SER A 123 4.06 7.70 -4.09
C SER A 123 2.91 8.64 -4.48
N ILE A 124 3.24 9.91 -4.75
CA ILE A 124 2.29 10.91 -5.27
C ILE A 124 1.75 10.46 -6.62
N SER A 125 2.62 10.02 -7.54
CA SER A 125 2.25 9.59 -8.89
C SER A 125 1.30 8.39 -8.89
N ILE A 126 1.55 7.40 -8.03
CA ILE A 126 0.66 6.24 -7.89
C ILE A 126 -0.71 6.68 -7.36
N THR A 127 -0.74 7.60 -6.39
CA THR A 127 -1.98 8.11 -5.78
C THR A 127 -2.78 8.95 -6.78
N GLU A 128 -2.10 9.83 -7.54
CA GLU A 128 -2.68 10.66 -8.59
C GLU A 128 -3.35 9.81 -9.68
N SER A 129 -2.74 8.68 -10.07
CA SER A 129 -3.30 7.78 -11.09
C SER A 129 -4.67 7.18 -10.74
N ARG A 130 -5.10 7.32 -9.47
CA ARG A 130 -6.39 6.87 -8.94
C ARG A 130 -7.17 8.01 -8.28
N ALA A 131 -6.77 9.26 -8.49
CA ALA A 131 -7.23 10.42 -7.72
C ALA A 131 -8.77 10.53 -7.66
N ALA A 132 -9.46 10.34 -8.80
CA ALA A 132 -10.92 10.40 -8.85
C ALA A 132 -11.58 9.34 -7.95
N SER A 133 -11.11 8.08 -8.00
CA SER A 133 -11.64 6.99 -7.18
C SER A 133 -11.28 7.09 -5.69
N MET A 134 -10.31 7.95 -5.35
CA MET A 134 -9.81 8.13 -3.99
C MET A 134 -10.36 9.37 -3.30
N ILE A 135 -11.20 10.20 -3.95
CA ILE A 135 -11.74 11.44 -3.38
C ILE A 135 -12.33 11.21 -2.00
N LYS A 136 -13.25 10.25 -1.84
CA LYS A 136 -13.91 9.96 -0.56
C LYS A 136 -12.92 9.50 0.52
N GLU A 137 -11.85 8.80 0.11
CA GLU A 137 -10.80 8.35 1.03
C GLU A 137 -9.92 9.52 1.47
N HIS A 138 -9.63 10.48 0.58
CA HIS A 138 -8.89 11.69 0.92
C HIS A 138 -9.73 12.66 1.76
N MET A 139 -11.02 12.85 1.45
CA MET A 139 -11.94 13.65 2.27
C MET A 139 -11.92 13.17 3.73
N ARG A 140 -12.05 11.87 3.94
CA ARG A 140 -12.05 11.30 5.29
C ARG A 140 -10.71 11.46 6.00
N PHE A 141 -9.61 11.35 5.26
CA PHE A 141 -8.29 11.58 5.82
C PHE A 141 -8.10 13.04 6.24
N ILE A 142 -8.52 14.01 5.41
CA ILE A 142 -8.52 15.45 5.73
C ILE A 142 -9.34 15.71 6.99
N GLN A 143 -10.60 15.24 7.03
CA GLN A 143 -11.48 15.37 8.21
C GLN A 143 -10.85 14.74 9.47
N GLY A 144 -10.16 13.61 9.31
CA GLY A 144 -9.44 12.93 10.38
C GLY A 144 -8.30 13.78 10.95
N LEU A 145 -7.52 14.43 10.09
CA LEU A 145 -6.44 15.34 10.50
C LEU A 145 -6.99 16.62 11.16
N GLU A 146 -8.05 17.20 10.61
CA GLU A 146 -8.71 18.38 11.19
C GLU A 146 -9.29 18.09 12.57
N LYS A 147 -9.95 16.94 12.74
CA LYS A 147 -10.48 16.52 14.05
C LYS A 147 -9.39 16.38 15.11
N LYS A 148 -8.16 16.06 14.70
CA LYS A 148 -6.98 16.01 15.59
C LYS A 148 -6.31 17.37 15.78
N GLY A 149 -6.78 18.42 15.10
CA GLY A 149 -6.17 19.76 15.11
C GLY A 149 -4.83 19.82 14.37
N LEU A 150 -4.55 18.85 13.49
CA LEU A 150 -3.27 18.73 12.79
C LEU A 150 -3.28 19.43 11.44
N LEU A 151 -4.45 19.69 10.86
CA LEU A 151 -4.61 20.30 9.55
C LEU A 151 -5.65 21.41 9.63
N ASP A 152 -5.34 22.54 9.01
CA ASP A 152 -6.29 23.59 8.67
C ASP A 152 -6.39 23.61 7.14
N ARG A 153 -7.52 23.14 6.60
CA ARG A 153 -7.67 22.98 5.15
C ARG A 153 -7.66 24.32 4.40
N GLU A 154 -8.13 25.40 5.01
CA GLU A 154 -8.19 26.72 4.38
C GLU A 154 -6.79 27.30 4.25
N LEU A 155 -5.97 27.18 5.31
CA LEU A 155 -4.59 27.64 5.33
C LEU A 155 -3.72 26.91 4.28
N GLU A 156 -4.01 25.65 4.03
CA GLU A 156 -3.30 24.81 3.06
C GLU A 156 -3.92 24.83 1.65
N PHE A 157 -4.96 25.65 1.42
CA PHE A 157 -5.67 25.77 0.15
C PHE A 157 -6.21 24.43 -0.38
N LEU A 158 -6.65 23.55 0.54
CA LEU A 158 -7.30 22.29 0.20
C LEU A 158 -8.80 22.52 -0.05
N PRO A 159 -9.41 21.76 -0.99
CA PRO A 159 -10.80 21.97 -1.37
C PRO A 159 -11.79 21.61 -0.24
N SER A 160 -12.98 22.22 -0.31
CA SER A 160 -14.10 21.83 0.56
C SER A 160 -14.62 20.42 0.21
N ASP A 161 -15.41 19.83 1.09
CA ASP A 161 -16.04 18.53 0.83
C ASP A 161 -16.95 18.58 -0.41
N GLU A 162 -17.68 19.69 -0.60
CA GLU A 162 -18.52 19.94 -1.78
C GLU A 162 -17.70 20.04 -3.06
N GLU A 163 -16.60 20.79 -3.05
CA GLU A 163 -15.69 20.90 -4.20
C GLU A 163 -15.05 19.56 -4.57
N MET A 164 -14.67 18.76 -3.57
CA MET A 164 -14.13 17.42 -3.79
C MET A 164 -15.17 16.50 -4.46
N LEU A 165 -16.42 16.52 -4.01
CA LEU A 165 -17.51 15.75 -4.62
C LEU A 165 -17.85 16.25 -6.03
N GLU A 166 -17.80 17.57 -6.27
CA GLU A 166 -17.97 18.13 -7.61
C GLU A 166 -16.86 17.63 -8.55
N ARG A 167 -15.60 17.63 -8.11
CA ARG A 167 -14.47 17.07 -8.87
C ARG A 167 -14.67 15.58 -9.15
N GLU A 168 -15.12 14.79 -8.17
CA GLU A 168 -15.42 13.35 -8.36
C GLU A 168 -16.47 13.14 -9.48
N SER A 169 -17.54 13.95 -9.50
CA SER A 169 -18.58 13.87 -10.54
C SER A 169 -18.03 14.12 -11.95
N LYS A 170 -16.97 14.91 -12.06
CA LYS A 170 -16.22 15.22 -13.30
C LYS A 170 -15.07 14.24 -13.56
N LYS A 171 -14.99 13.13 -12.80
CA LYS A 171 -13.90 12.14 -12.82
C LYS A 171 -12.51 12.76 -12.58
N LYS A 172 -12.45 13.83 -11.79
CA LYS A 172 -11.22 14.47 -11.33
C LYS A 172 -11.00 14.18 -9.85
N GLY A 173 -9.75 14.31 -9.40
CA GLY A 173 -9.38 14.15 -8.00
C GLY A 173 -8.62 15.36 -7.46
N LEU A 174 -7.88 15.15 -6.37
CA LEU A 174 -6.86 16.09 -5.93
C LEU A 174 -5.71 16.14 -6.94
N THR A 175 -5.19 17.34 -7.15
CA THR A 175 -3.97 17.61 -7.93
C THR A 175 -2.73 17.14 -7.16
N ARG A 176 -1.59 17.05 -7.86
CA ARG A 176 -0.31 16.70 -7.20
C ARG A 176 0.06 17.68 -6.10
N ALA A 177 -0.21 18.98 -6.28
CA ALA A 177 0.05 20.00 -5.25
C ALA A 177 -0.75 19.73 -3.96
N GLU A 178 -2.02 19.38 -4.08
CA GLU A 178 -2.88 19.04 -2.94
C GLU A 178 -2.45 17.68 -2.32
N LEU A 179 -2.06 16.70 -3.14
CA LEU A 179 -1.53 15.41 -2.66
C LEU A 179 -0.18 15.56 -1.93
N SER A 180 0.68 16.49 -2.34
CA SER A 180 1.93 16.81 -1.66
C SER A 180 1.70 17.31 -0.24
N VAL A 181 0.70 18.18 -0.05
CA VAL A 181 0.28 18.65 1.27
C VAL A 181 -0.17 17.47 2.12
N LEU A 182 -1.10 16.64 1.62
CA LEU A 182 -1.57 15.47 2.36
C LEU A 182 -0.45 14.47 2.69
N LEU A 183 0.53 14.32 1.81
CA LEU A 183 1.71 13.49 2.05
C LEU A 183 2.55 14.05 3.20
N ALA A 184 2.82 15.36 3.22
CA ALA A 184 3.59 16.01 4.27
C ALA A 184 2.92 15.87 5.65
N TYR A 185 1.63 16.20 5.74
CA TYR A 185 0.86 16.08 6.99
C TYR A 185 0.74 14.63 7.47
N GLY A 186 0.45 13.69 6.57
CA GLY A 186 0.36 12.27 6.95
C GLY A 186 1.69 11.69 7.40
N LYS A 187 2.79 12.09 6.74
CA LYS A 187 4.15 11.72 7.14
C LYS A 187 4.51 12.29 8.51
N MET A 188 4.18 13.57 8.78
CA MET A 188 4.44 14.20 10.06
C MET A 188 3.65 13.53 11.20
N GLU A 189 2.35 13.33 11.03
CA GLU A 189 1.52 12.63 12.02
C GLU A 189 2.06 11.22 12.30
N LEU A 190 2.40 10.47 11.25
CA LEU A 190 2.82 9.08 11.40
C LEU A 190 4.17 8.96 12.12
N LYS A 191 5.11 9.88 11.89
CA LYS A 191 6.39 9.92 12.61
C LYS A 191 6.18 10.02 14.12
N ASP A 192 5.33 10.94 14.55
CA ASP A 192 5.04 11.14 15.97
C ASP A 192 4.28 9.95 16.55
N ALA A 193 3.30 9.42 15.82
CA ALA A 193 2.48 8.30 16.25
C ALA A 193 3.27 6.98 16.38
N LEU A 194 4.30 6.78 15.56
CA LEU A 194 5.14 5.58 15.60
C LEU A 194 6.26 5.64 16.64
N ARG A 195 6.48 6.77 17.32
CA ARG A 195 7.47 6.89 18.40
C ARG A 195 6.93 6.30 19.71
N ILE A 196 6.65 4.99 19.67
CA ILE A 196 6.12 4.19 20.77
C ILE A 196 6.96 2.91 20.93
N PRO A 197 7.10 2.36 22.16
CA PRO A 197 7.92 1.17 22.42
C PRO A 197 7.57 -0.04 21.55
N GLU A 198 6.29 -0.23 21.21
CA GLU A 198 5.80 -1.31 20.34
C GLU A 198 6.39 -1.29 18.92
N VAL A 199 7.00 -0.16 18.53
CA VAL A 199 7.70 0.01 17.26
C VAL A 199 9.20 0.22 17.49
N THR A 200 9.59 1.10 18.42
CA THR A 200 11.00 1.48 18.61
C THR A 200 11.83 0.43 19.34
N GLN A 201 11.19 -0.46 20.11
CA GLN A 201 11.83 -1.58 20.81
C GLN A 201 11.53 -2.94 20.15
N GLU A 202 10.80 -2.95 19.04
CA GLU A 202 10.55 -4.16 18.27
C GLU A 202 11.83 -4.58 17.52
N GLN A 203 12.25 -5.83 17.74
CA GLN A 203 13.54 -6.35 17.27
C GLN A 203 13.67 -6.23 15.75
N TYR A 204 12.59 -6.47 15.02
CA TYR A 204 12.57 -6.36 13.57
C TYR A 204 12.96 -4.96 13.06
N PHE A 205 12.48 -3.90 13.74
CA PHE A 205 12.73 -2.52 13.32
C PHE A 205 14.11 -1.99 13.75
N GLU A 206 14.88 -2.73 14.56
CA GLU A 206 16.26 -2.33 14.87
C GLU A 206 17.15 -2.28 13.63
N GLN A 207 16.86 -3.11 12.63
CA GLN A 207 17.60 -3.08 11.37
C GLN A 207 17.38 -1.77 10.60
N TYR A 208 16.24 -1.08 10.79
CA TYR A 208 15.98 0.22 10.18
C TYR A 208 16.92 1.30 10.73
N LEU A 209 17.29 1.22 12.02
CA LEU A 209 18.31 2.10 12.60
C LEU A 209 19.67 1.89 11.93
N VAL A 210 20.06 0.64 11.74
CA VAL A 210 21.35 0.31 11.11
C VAL A 210 21.34 0.75 9.64
N ASP A 211 20.25 0.49 8.93
CA ASP A 211 20.12 0.81 7.51
C ASP A 211 19.91 2.29 7.20
N TYR A 212 19.56 3.10 8.21
CA TYR A 212 19.55 4.56 8.11
C TYR A 212 20.95 5.13 7.84
N PHE A 213 21.99 4.61 8.51
CA PHE A 213 23.35 5.16 8.39
C PHE A 213 24.07 4.66 7.12
N PRO A 214 25.06 5.37 6.57
CA PRO A 214 25.89 4.88 5.45
C PRO A 214 26.69 3.61 5.79
N LYS A 215 26.95 2.74 4.79
CA LYS A 215 27.69 1.47 4.93
C LYS A 215 29.02 1.58 5.68
N PRO A 216 29.85 2.63 5.49
CA PRO A 216 31.08 2.81 6.27
C PRO A 216 30.85 2.84 7.79
N LEU A 217 29.71 3.36 8.26
CA LEU A 217 29.36 3.39 9.68
C LEU A 217 28.82 2.05 10.15
N ARG A 218 27.94 1.42 9.35
CA ARG A 218 27.32 0.11 9.69
C ARG A 218 28.36 -0.93 10.06
N ARG A 219 29.46 -1.00 9.30
CA ARG A 219 30.48 -2.04 9.49
C ARG A 219 31.29 -1.88 10.78
N LYS A 220 31.51 -0.65 11.24
CA LYS A 220 32.48 -0.35 12.30
C LYS A 220 31.82 0.09 13.62
N TYR A 221 30.63 0.69 13.54
CA TYR A 221 30.01 1.39 14.65
C TYR A 221 28.57 0.94 14.94
N GLN A 222 28.18 -0.27 14.48
CA GLN A 222 26.84 -0.80 14.71
C GLN A 222 26.45 -0.82 16.19
N SER A 223 27.36 -1.25 17.08
CA SER A 223 27.12 -1.24 18.53
C SER A 223 26.82 0.16 19.06
N SER A 224 27.54 1.17 18.59
CA SER A 224 27.33 2.58 18.97
C SER A 224 25.99 3.14 18.48
N MET A 225 25.44 2.61 17.38
CA MET A 225 24.12 3.02 16.87
C MET A 225 23.00 2.69 17.86
N HIS A 226 23.08 1.56 18.56
CA HIS A 226 22.06 1.19 19.56
C HIS A 226 22.05 2.12 20.78
N SER A 227 23.14 2.87 21.01
CA SER A 227 23.24 3.91 22.05
C SER A 227 23.01 5.31 21.50
N HIS A 228 22.58 5.46 20.24
CA HIS A 228 22.32 6.76 19.65
C HIS A 228 21.19 7.48 20.42
N PRO A 229 21.38 8.75 20.83
CA PRO A 229 20.37 9.48 21.61
C PRO A 229 19.01 9.61 20.93
N LEU A 230 19.00 9.61 19.59
CA LEU A 230 17.80 9.69 18.75
C LEU A 230 17.42 8.33 18.11
N LYS A 231 17.79 7.20 18.73
CA LYS A 231 17.49 5.85 18.21
C LYS A 231 16.00 5.72 17.86
N ASP A 232 15.15 6.09 18.80
CA ASP A 232 13.70 5.90 18.70
C ASP A 232 13.10 6.81 17.62
N GLU A 233 13.55 8.07 17.53
CA GLU A 233 13.17 9.00 16.48
C GLU A 233 13.59 8.50 15.09
N ILE A 234 14.81 7.98 14.94
CA ILE A 234 15.32 7.48 13.66
C ILE A 234 14.52 6.25 13.20
N ILE A 235 14.23 5.32 14.11
CA ILE A 235 13.41 4.13 13.81
C ILE A 235 12.01 4.55 13.38
N ALA A 236 11.31 5.34 14.21
CA ALA A 236 9.95 5.79 13.93
C ALA A 236 9.87 6.55 12.59
N MET A 237 10.85 7.43 12.33
CA MET A 237 10.95 8.15 11.06
C MET A 237 11.17 7.21 9.87
N SER A 238 12.08 6.24 9.99
CA SER A 238 12.39 5.33 8.89
C SER A 238 11.20 4.44 8.54
N VAL A 239 10.46 3.96 9.56
CA VAL A 239 9.23 3.19 9.36
C VAL A 239 8.14 4.06 8.73
N ALA A 240 7.93 5.29 9.23
CA ALA A 240 6.95 6.23 8.66
C ALA A 240 7.24 6.53 7.19
N ASN A 241 8.50 6.84 6.87
CA ASN A 241 8.94 7.12 5.50
C ASN A 241 8.66 5.93 4.59
N GLU A 242 9.05 4.72 4.98
CA GLU A 242 8.82 3.51 4.17
C GLU A 242 7.32 3.28 3.93
N MET A 243 6.49 3.35 4.97
CA MET A 243 5.05 3.15 4.86
C MET A 243 4.40 4.18 3.94
N VAL A 244 4.73 5.47 4.08
CA VAL A 244 4.17 6.54 3.22
C VAL A 244 4.66 6.42 1.78
N ASN A 245 5.95 6.15 1.58
CA ASN A 245 6.55 6.01 0.26
C ASN A 245 5.97 4.80 -0.50
N LEU A 246 5.90 3.64 0.15
CA LEU A 246 5.42 2.41 -0.51
C LEU A 246 3.90 2.32 -0.57
N MET A 247 3.15 2.79 0.43
CA MET A 247 1.71 2.53 0.55
C MET A 247 0.82 3.76 0.34
N GLY A 248 1.38 4.96 0.37
CA GLY A 248 0.63 6.23 0.27
C GLY A 248 0.24 6.80 1.64
N THR A 249 -0.09 8.09 1.66
CA THR A 249 -0.21 8.90 2.89
C THR A 249 -1.28 8.41 3.87
N ASN A 250 -2.44 7.98 3.37
CA ASN A 250 -3.58 7.62 4.21
C ASN A 250 -3.64 6.11 4.55
N PHE A 251 -2.59 5.34 4.20
CA PHE A 251 -2.60 3.88 4.38
C PHE A 251 -2.85 3.47 5.83
N VAL A 252 -2.08 4.02 6.77
CA VAL A 252 -2.15 3.64 8.19
C VAL A 252 -3.47 4.07 8.80
N PHE A 253 -3.87 5.32 8.56
CA PHE A 253 -5.17 5.84 8.97
C PHE A 253 -6.32 4.94 8.50
N ARG A 254 -6.28 4.54 7.23
CA ARG A 254 -7.31 3.68 6.63
C ARG A 254 -7.33 2.29 7.25
N VAL A 255 -6.18 1.64 7.43
CA VAL A 255 -6.14 0.31 8.03
C VAL A 255 -6.65 0.38 9.47
N ALA A 256 -6.14 1.33 10.27
CA ALA A 256 -6.54 1.53 11.66
C ALA A 256 -8.05 1.74 11.79
N ASP A 257 -8.63 2.57 10.92
CA ASP A 257 -10.06 2.87 10.94
C ASP A 257 -10.94 1.68 10.49
N GLU A 258 -10.46 0.87 9.54
CA GLU A 258 -11.22 -0.29 9.04
C GLU A 258 -11.20 -1.51 9.97
N VAL A 259 -10.16 -1.69 10.78
CA VAL A 259 -10.00 -2.87 11.65
C VAL A 259 -9.91 -2.55 13.15
N GLY A 260 -9.93 -1.27 13.52
CA GLY A 260 -9.84 -0.83 14.92
C GLY A 260 -8.47 -1.05 15.58
N ALA A 261 -7.39 -1.18 14.79
CA ALA A 261 -6.04 -1.39 15.31
C ALA A 261 -5.31 -0.08 15.61
N ASN A 262 -4.38 -0.13 16.56
CA ASN A 262 -3.47 0.98 16.82
C ASN A 262 -2.34 1.05 15.78
N VAL A 263 -1.65 2.18 15.71
CA VAL A 263 -0.60 2.46 14.72
C VAL A 263 0.57 1.46 14.77
N GLY A 264 0.99 1.03 15.97
CA GLY A 264 2.08 0.07 16.14
C GLY A 264 1.72 -1.33 15.64
N GLU A 265 0.49 -1.78 15.91
CA GLU A 265 -0.05 -3.02 15.38
C GLU A 265 -0.12 -2.99 13.85
N VAL A 266 -0.54 -1.87 13.26
CA VAL A 266 -0.53 -1.69 11.80
C VAL A 266 0.89 -1.75 11.24
N ALA A 267 1.87 -1.11 11.89
CA ALA A 267 3.27 -1.13 11.47
C ALA A 267 3.86 -2.56 11.47
N GLN A 268 3.65 -3.32 12.54
CA GLN A 268 4.11 -4.71 12.63
C GLN A 268 3.45 -5.60 11.57
N CYS A 269 2.13 -5.48 11.38
CA CYS A 269 1.40 -6.27 10.37
C CYS A 269 1.76 -5.85 8.94
N TYR A 270 2.10 -4.59 8.73
CA TYR A 270 2.65 -4.10 7.47
C TYR A 270 4.01 -4.72 7.19
N ALA A 271 4.91 -4.77 8.18
CA ALA A 271 6.21 -5.45 8.04
C ALA A 271 6.03 -6.93 7.67
N MET A 272 5.16 -7.66 8.37
CA MET A 272 4.83 -9.06 8.06
C MET A 272 4.35 -9.21 6.60
N ALA A 273 3.42 -8.35 6.15
CA ALA A 273 2.91 -8.38 4.78
C ALA A 273 3.97 -8.06 3.73
N LYS A 274 4.78 -7.01 3.96
CA LYS A 274 5.84 -6.55 3.08
C LYS A 274 6.87 -7.66 2.82
N GLU A 275 7.32 -8.31 3.89
CA GLU A 275 8.32 -9.38 3.83
C GLU A 275 7.75 -10.69 3.26
N THR A 276 6.52 -11.06 3.66
CA THR A 276 5.87 -12.30 3.20
C THR A 276 5.72 -12.35 1.68
N PHE A 277 5.44 -11.20 1.05
CA PHE A 277 5.25 -11.08 -0.40
C PHE A 277 6.48 -10.56 -1.16
N ASP A 278 7.64 -10.41 -0.49
CA ASP A 278 8.86 -9.80 -1.07
C ASP A 278 8.56 -8.50 -1.82
N MET A 279 7.87 -7.58 -1.14
CA MET A 279 7.45 -6.32 -1.72
C MET A 279 8.65 -5.49 -2.19
N GLN A 280 9.76 -5.52 -1.45
CA GLN A 280 10.97 -4.78 -1.83
C GLN A 280 11.59 -5.31 -3.13
N GLY A 281 11.68 -6.63 -3.30
CA GLY A 281 12.17 -7.25 -4.53
C GLY A 281 11.25 -6.97 -5.73
N LEU A 282 9.93 -7.03 -5.52
CA LEU A 282 8.94 -6.67 -6.53
C LEU A 282 9.06 -5.20 -6.94
N TRP A 283 9.13 -4.29 -5.96
CA TRP A 283 9.20 -2.86 -6.21
C TRP A 283 10.45 -2.48 -7.01
N ARG A 284 11.62 -2.99 -6.59
CA ARG A 284 12.88 -2.78 -7.32
C ARG A 284 12.81 -3.32 -8.75
N SER A 285 12.21 -4.50 -8.95
CA SER A 285 12.05 -5.09 -10.29
C SER A 285 11.18 -4.22 -11.20
N ILE A 286 10.21 -3.48 -10.63
CA ILE A 286 9.41 -2.52 -11.39
C ILE A 286 10.24 -1.27 -11.68
N GLU A 287 10.93 -0.69 -10.70
CA GLU A 287 11.79 0.50 -10.88
C GLU A 287 12.90 0.29 -11.92
N GLU A 288 13.41 -0.94 -12.06
CA GLU A 288 14.36 -1.31 -13.13
C GLU A 288 13.79 -1.13 -14.55
N LEU A 289 12.48 -0.91 -14.71
CA LEU A 289 11.80 -0.62 -15.98
C LEU A 289 11.71 0.87 -16.31
N ASP A 290 12.30 1.73 -15.48
CA ASP A 290 12.36 3.16 -15.76
C ASP A 290 12.93 3.47 -17.14
N ASN A 291 12.19 4.29 -17.88
CA ASN A 291 12.46 4.65 -19.28
C ASN A 291 12.51 3.45 -20.26
N LYS A 292 12.07 2.25 -19.86
CA LYS A 292 11.98 1.05 -20.70
C LYS A 292 10.53 0.70 -21.07
N VAL A 293 9.57 0.99 -20.19
CA VAL A 293 8.13 0.81 -20.43
C VAL A 293 7.37 2.10 -20.14
N PRO A 294 6.14 2.28 -20.67
CA PRO A 294 5.33 3.46 -20.36
C PRO A 294 5.10 3.60 -18.84
N ALA A 295 5.21 4.82 -18.32
CA ALA A 295 5.09 5.09 -16.87
C ALA A 295 3.76 4.60 -16.27
N GLU A 296 2.66 4.67 -17.02
CA GLU A 296 1.36 4.15 -16.62
C GLU A 296 1.39 2.65 -16.28
N VAL A 297 2.19 1.87 -17.02
CA VAL A 297 2.34 0.43 -16.79
C VAL A 297 3.04 0.17 -15.48
N GLN A 298 4.13 0.91 -15.20
CA GLN A 298 4.83 0.80 -13.92
C GLN A 298 3.93 1.20 -12.74
N ILE A 299 3.22 2.31 -12.87
CA ILE A 299 2.29 2.81 -11.85
C ILE A 299 1.18 1.80 -11.57
N ASP A 300 0.62 1.17 -12.62
CA ASP A 300 -0.39 0.13 -12.46
C ASP A 300 0.14 -1.10 -11.72
N MET A 301 1.36 -1.55 -12.05
CA MET A 301 2.00 -2.67 -11.34
C MET A 301 2.28 -2.34 -9.87
N MET A 302 2.79 -1.14 -9.58
CA MET A 302 3.00 -0.64 -8.20
C MET A 302 1.69 -0.52 -7.43
N PHE A 303 0.60 -0.11 -8.09
CA PHE A 303 -0.72 -0.08 -7.49
C PHE A 303 -1.22 -1.48 -7.11
N GLN A 304 -1.01 -2.50 -7.96
CA GLN A 304 -1.34 -3.89 -7.60
C GLN A 304 -0.50 -4.37 -6.41
N ALA A 305 0.78 -4.00 -6.36
CA ALA A 305 1.67 -4.30 -5.25
C ALA A 305 1.18 -3.66 -3.92
N ARG A 306 0.76 -2.38 -3.94
CA ARG A 306 0.10 -1.73 -2.79
C ARG A 306 -1.17 -2.46 -2.37
N ARG A 307 -1.97 -2.93 -3.33
CA ARG A 307 -3.24 -3.59 -3.04
C ARG A 307 -3.01 -4.90 -2.28
N ILE A 308 -2.04 -5.73 -2.69
CA ILE A 308 -1.76 -7.00 -2.01
C ILE A 308 -1.24 -6.76 -0.60
N VAL A 309 -0.27 -5.86 -0.41
CA VAL A 309 0.29 -5.55 0.92
C VAL A 309 -0.80 -5.02 1.84
N ARG A 310 -1.66 -4.10 1.36
CA ARG A 310 -2.77 -3.58 2.18
C ARG A 310 -3.77 -4.66 2.60
N ARG A 311 -4.13 -5.57 1.70
CA ARG A 311 -5.03 -6.69 2.05
C ARG A 311 -4.36 -7.61 3.06
N ALA A 312 -3.09 -7.96 2.85
CA ALA A 312 -2.32 -8.81 3.75
C ALA A 312 -2.12 -8.18 5.13
N THR A 313 -1.84 -6.89 5.22
CA THR A 313 -1.74 -6.17 6.49
C THR A 313 -3.02 -6.33 7.31
N ARG A 314 -4.20 -6.12 6.70
CA ARG A 314 -5.49 -6.30 7.40
C ARG A 314 -5.72 -7.74 7.84
N TRP A 315 -5.37 -8.68 6.97
CA TRP A 315 -5.46 -10.09 7.29
C TRP A 315 -4.60 -10.44 8.50
N PHE A 316 -3.35 -9.95 8.58
CA PHE A 316 -2.48 -10.16 9.73
C PHE A 316 -3.03 -9.49 11.00
N VAL A 317 -3.56 -8.27 10.90
CA VAL A 317 -4.16 -7.61 12.07
C VAL A 317 -5.30 -8.45 12.68
N ARG A 318 -6.08 -9.13 11.84
CA ARG A 318 -7.24 -9.93 12.29
C ARG A 318 -6.89 -11.35 12.73
N ASN A 319 -5.92 -11.99 12.08
CA ASN A 319 -5.69 -13.43 12.22
C ASN A 319 -4.40 -13.79 12.96
N ARG A 320 -3.43 -12.86 13.09
CA ARG A 320 -2.16 -13.19 13.75
C ARG A 320 -2.35 -13.46 15.24
N SER A 321 -1.51 -14.32 15.78
CA SER A 321 -1.37 -14.43 17.24
C SER A 321 -0.38 -13.37 17.73
N LYS A 322 -0.77 -12.59 18.77
CA LYS A 322 0.02 -11.44 19.26
C LYS A 322 1.32 -11.83 19.98
N ASP A 323 1.50 -13.11 20.29
CA ASP A 323 2.69 -13.69 20.90
C ASP A 323 3.79 -14.05 19.90
N GLN A 324 3.50 -14.01 18.58
CA GLN A 324 4.47 -14.31 17.54
C GLN A 324 5.26 -13.06 17.10
N SER A 325 6.57 -13.20 16.97
CA SER A 325 7.43 -12.15 16.39
C SER A 325 7.20 -11.99 14.89
N ILE A 326 7.57 -10.83 14.33
CA ILE A 326 7.50 -10.57 12.88
C ILE A 326 8.27 -11.64 12.10
N GLU A 327 9.48 -12.00 12.54
CA GLU A 327 10.31 -13.00 11.87
C GLU A 327 9.72 -14.40 11.92
N GLN A 328 9.04 -14.77 13.02
CA GLN A 328 8.37 -16.06 13.13
C GLN A 328 7.23 -16.16 12.11
N VAL A 329 6.39 -15.13 12.02
CA VAL A 329 5.29 -15.05 11.05
C VAL A 329 5.84 -15.09 9.63
N VAL A 330 6.84 -14.25 9.30
CA VAL A 330 7.44 -14.21 7.97
C VAL A 330 8.04 -15.56 7.59
N ARG A 331 8.82 -16.19 8.48
CA ARG A 331 9.42 -17.52 8.22
C ARG A 331 8.37 -18.60 7.98
N PHE A 332 7.23 -18.52 8.66
CA PHE A 332 6.12 -19.44 8.49
C PHE A 332 5.51 -19.33 7.08
N PHE A 333 5.19 -18.11 6.62
CA PHE A 333 4.52 -17.92 5.34
C PHE A 333 5.45 -17.93 4.11
N GLN A 334 6.67 -17.39 4.20
CA GLN A 334 7.49 -17.09 3.03
C GLN A 334 7.79 -18.32 2.15
N LYS A 335 8.09 -19.48 2.76
CA LYS A 335 8.35 -20.72 2.01
C LYS A 335 7.11 -21.17 1.24
N GLY A 336 5.95 -21.12 1.88
CA GLY A 336 4.69 -21.50 1.27
C GLY A 336 4.23 -20.55 0.18
N VAL A 337 4.45 -19.24 0.35
CA VAL A 337 4.18 -18.23 -0.68
C VAL A 337 5.04 -18.48 -1.91
N LEU A 338 6.34 -18.75 -1.74
CA LEU A 338 7.25 -19.05 -2.85
C LEU A 338 6.89 -20.36 -3.57
N GLU A 339 6.47 -21.40 -2.83
CA GLU A 339 6.00 -22.66 -3.42
C GLU A 339 4.73 -22.44 -4.25
N LEU A 340 3.75 -21.73 -3.68
CA LEU A 340 2.49 -21.46 -4.34
C LEU A 340 2.69 -20.54 -5.55
N GLN A 341 3.50 -19.49 -5.45
CA GLN A 341 3.79 -18.57 -6.55
C GLN A 341 4.34 -19.31 -7.80
N LYS A 342 5.16 -20.35 -7.60
CA LYS A 342 5.69 -21.18 -8.69
C LYS A 342 4.64 -22.06 -9.36
N ASN A 343 3.56 -22.39 -8.66
CA ASN A 343 2.60 -23.41 -9.08
C ASN A 343 1.15 -22.93 -9.19
N VAL A 344 0.85 -21.69 -8.82
CA VAL A 344 -0.52 -21.15 -8.72
C VAL A 344 -1.29 -21.27 -10.04
N HIS A 345 -0.63 -21.09 -11.19
CA HIS A 345 -1.23 -21.28 -12.51
C HIS A 345 -1.76 -22.71 -12.75
N LYS A 346 -1.24 -23.71 -12.02
CA LYS A 346 -1.66 -25.11 -12.10
C LYS A 346 -2.80 -25.44 -11.13
N THR A 347 -3.00 -24.63 -10.10
CA THR A 347 -4.01 -24.89 -9.06
C THR A 347 -5.39 -24.33 -9.43
N LEU A 348 -5.42 -23.42 -10.41
CA LEU A 348 -6.64 -22.78 -10.91
C LEU A 348 -7.34 -23.62 -11.96
N GLU A 349 -8.63 -23.35 -12.15
CA GLU A 349 -9.38 -23.85 -13.29
C GLU A 349 -8.85 -23.23 -14.60
N LYS A 350 -8.85 -24.02 -15.69
CA LYS A 350 -8.21 -23.64 -16.96
C LYS A 350 -8.71 -22.29 -17.51
N LYS A 351 -10.01 -22.02 -17.34
CA LYS A 351 -10.63 -20.77 -17.81
C LYS A 351 -10.15 -19.56 -17.03
N GLU A 352 -9.99 -19.68 -15.71
CA GLU A 352 -9.52 -18.60 -14.84
C GLU A 352 -8.03 -18.35 -15.06
N ALA A 353 -7.23 -19.42 -15.13
CA ALA A 353 -5.82 -19.33 -15.47
C ALA A 353 -5.61 -18.63 -16.83
N ALA A 354 -6.41 -18.97 -17.83
CA ALA A 354 -6.36 -18.32 -19.14
C ALA A 354 -6.78 -16.84 -19.11
N GLY A 355 -7.63 -16.43 -18.17
CA GLY A 355 -7.97 -15.02 -17.96
C GLY A 355 -6.76 -14.22 -17.47
N ILE A 356 -6.08 -14.73 -16.44
CA ILE A 356 -4.87 -14.10 -15.88
C ILE A 356 -3.72 -14.11 -16.90
N GLU A 357 -3.52 -15.21 -17.63
CA GLU A 357 -2.46 -15.29 -18.64
C GLU A 357 -2.66 -14.29 -19.79
N LYS A 358 -3.89 -13.83 -20.07
CA LYS A 358 -4.12 -12.71 -21.00
C LYS A 358 -3.61 -11.38 -20.45
N GLU A 359 -3.82 -11.12 -19.16
CA GLU A 359 -3.30 -9.91 -18.50
C GLU A 359 -1.76 -9.95 -18.44
N VAL A 360 -1.19 -11.12 -18.13
CA VAL A 360 0.25 -11.37 -18.19
C VAL A 360 0.79 -11.09 -19.61
N GLN A 361 0.15 -11.63 -20.64
CA GLN A 361 0.57 -11.39 -22.03
C GLN A 361 0.47 -9.90 -22.39
N SER A 362 -0.60 -9.22 -21.97
CA SER A 362 -0.73 -7.77 -22.17
C SER A 362 0.39 -6.97 -21.51
N LEU A 363 0.95 -7.40 -20.38
CA LEU A 363 2.11 -6.74 -19.76
C LEU A 363 3.39 -7.03 -20.56
N ILE A 364 3.56 -8.27 -21.04
CA ILE A 364 4.70 -8.66 -21.88
C ILE A 364 4.71 -7.87 -23.18
N ASP A 365 3.55 -7.72 -23.83
CA ASP A 365 3.40 -6.95 -25.06
C ASP A 365 3.74 -5.46 -24.87
N LYS A 366 3.62 -4.95 -23.63
CA LYS A 366 4.02 -3.60 -23.23
C LYS A 366 5.50 -3.49 -22.81
N GLY A 367 6.28 -4.55 -22.94
CA GLY A 367 7.73 -4.58 -22.67
C GLY A 367 8.12 -5.04 -21.25
N VAL A 368 7.17 -5.50 -20.43
CA VAL A 368 7.48 -6.02 -19.09
C VAL A 368 8.11 -7.42 -19.21
N PRO A 369 9.23 -7.72 -18.53
CA PRO A 369 9.83 -9.05 -18.53
C PRO A 369 8.85 -10.13 -18.07
N ALA A 370 8.78 -11.26 -18.78
CA ALA A 370 7.78 -12.31 -18.54
C ALA A 370 7.71 -12.81 -17.08
N LYS A 371 8.85 -12.88 -16.39
CA LYS A 371 8.90 -13.25 -14.97
C LYS A 371 8.13 -12.24 -14.09
N LEU A 372 8.37 -10.95 -14.31
CA LEU A 372 7.71 -9.87 -13.57
C LEU A 372 6.23 -9.75 -13.95
N ALA A 373 5.91 -9.85 -15.25
CA ALA A 373 4.53 -9.86 -15.73
C ALA A 373 3.70 -10.98 -15.07
N LYS A 374 4.25 -12.20 -14.98
CA LYS A 374 3.62 -13.32 -14.25
C LYS A 374 3.49 -13.04 -12.77
N GLN A 375 4.55 -12.53 -12.13
CA GLN A 375 4.49 -12.19 -10.72
C GLN A 375 3.37 -11.18 -10.43
N VAL A 376 3.27 -10.11 -11.22
CA VAL A 376 2.21 -9.08 -11.06
C VAL A 376 0.83 -9.63 -11.39
N GLY A 377 0.66 -10.36 -12.50
CA GLY A 377 -0.63 -10.89 -12.93
C GLY A 377 -1.27 -11.82 -11.91
N TYR A 378 -0.47 -12.59 -11.17
CA TYR A 378 -0.97 -13.50 -10.14
C TYR A 378 -1.10 -12.87 -8.74
N LEU A 379 -0.72 -11.60 -8.51
CA LEU A 379 -0.73 -10.98 -7.17
C LEU A 379 -2.11 -11.05 -6.49
N SER A 380 -3.18 -10.80 -7.23
CA SER A 380 -4.54 -10.82 -6.66
C SER A 380 -4.92 -12.22 -6.16
N THR A 381 -4.54 -13.25 -6.92
CA THR A 381 -4.76 -14.67 -6.57
C THR A 381 -3.93 -15.06 -5.34
N MET A 382 -2.68 -14.59 -5.28
CA MET A 382 -1.73 -14.88 -4.19
C MET A 382 -2.16 -14.35 -2.83
N PHE A 383 -3.18 -13.48 -2.73
CA PHE A 383 -3.74 -13.08 -1.43
C PHE A 383 -4.20 -14.26 -0.58
N SER A 384 -4.83 -15.27 -1.18
CA SER A 384 -5.31 -16.45 -0.48
C SER A 384 -4.19 -17.38 0.03
N ALA A 385 -2.93 -17.08 -0.30
CA ALA A 385 -1.78 -17.86 0.15
C ALA A 385 -1.73 -17.97 1.68
N MET A 386 -2.08 -16.91 2.41
CA MET A 386 -2.06 -16.91 3.88
C MET A 386 -3.03 -17.97 4.44
N ASP A 387 -4.28 -17.97 3.97
CA ASP A 387 -5.28 -18.97 4.37
C ASP A 387 -4.87 -20.39 3.96
N ILE A 388 -4.38 -20.55 2.72
CA ILE A 388 -3.95 -21.85 2.18
C ILE A 388 -2.79 -22.43 3.00
N ILE A 389 -1.82 -21.61 3.39
CA ILE A 389 -0.63 -22.04 4.15
C ILE A 389 -1.03 -22.44 5.58
N GLU A 390 -1.88 -21.65 6.24
CA GLU A 390 -2.37 -22.02 7.57
C GLU A 390 -3.15 -23.34 7.55
N LEU A 391 -4.08 -23.51 6.61
CA LEU A 391 -4.84 -24.75 6.46
C LEU A 391 -3.94 -25.94 6.08
N SER A 392 -2.94 -25.72 5.22
CA SER A 392 -1.94 -26.73 4.87
C SER A 392 -1.19 -27.22 6.10
N GLN A 393 -0.75 -26.32 6.97
CA GLN A 393 -0.07 -26.67 8.22
C GLN A 393 -1.03 -27.36 9.21
N GLN A 394 -2.23 -26.80 9.42
CA GLN A 394 -3.22 -27.28 10.39
C GLN A 394 -3.64 -28.72 10.10
N TYR A 395 -3.86 -29.07 8.83
CA TYR A 395 -4.30 -30.41 8.40
C TYR A 395 -3.15 -31.30 7.93
N ASN A 396 -1.90 -30.83 7.99
CA ASN A 396 -0.72 -31.54 7.50
C ASN A 396 -0.89 -32.06 6.05
N LEU A 397 -1.34 -31.18 5.16
CA LEU A 397 -1.58 -31.47 3.74
C LEU A 397 -0.65 -30.63 2.85
N PRO A 398 -0.26 -31.10 1.66
CA PRO A 398 0.54 -30.30 0.73
C PRO A 398 -0.15 -28.98 0.35
N ILE A 399 0.61 -27.87 0.30
CA ILE A 399 0.11 -26.54 -0.05
C ILE A 399 -0.65 -26.56 -1.39
N ILE A 400 -0.08 -27.23 -2.40
CA ILE A 400 -0.69 -27.33 -3.73
C ILE A 400 -2.05 -28.04 -3.68
N LEU A 401 -2.21 -29.08 -2.84
CA LEU A 401 -3.49 -29.78 -2.71
C LEU A 401 -4.54 -28.86 -2.09
N VAL A 402 -4.19 -28.14 -1.02
CA VAL A 402 -5.11 -27.19 -0.37
C VAL A 402 -5.46 -26.04 -1.30
N ALA A 403 -4.49 -25.52 -2.06
CA ALA A 403 -4.71 -24.49 -3.07
C ALA A 403 -5.67 -24.95 -4.17
N GLU A 404 -5.49 -26.16 -4.70
CA GLU A 404 -6.42 -26.73 -5.69
C GLU A 404 -7.84 -26.86 -5.13
N VAL A 405 -7.98 -27.36 -3.90
CA VAL A 405 -9.29 -27.44 -3.24
C VAL A 405 -9.88 -26.04 -3.08
N TYR A 406 -9.09 -25.06 -2.63
CA TYR A 406 -9.52 -23.68 -2.41
C TYR A 406 -10.04 -23.02 -3.69
N TYR A 407 -9.24 -23.02 -4.75
CA TYR A 407 -9.58 -22.32 -5.99
C TYR A 407 -10.63 -23.07 -6.81
N LYS A 408 -10.47 -24.38 -7.00
CA LYS A 408 -11.41 -25.14 -7.85
C LYS A 408 -12.79 -25.23 -7.21
N LEU A 409 -12.89 -25.43 -5.89
CA LEU A 409 -14.18 -25.40 -5.19
C LEU A 409 -14.81 -24.01 -5.29
N GLY A 410 -14.04 -22.95 -5.00
CA GLY A 410 -14.48 -21.56 -5.10
C GLY A 410 -15.05 -21.22 -6.48
N ASN A 411 -14.40 -21.66 -7.56
CA ASN A 411 -14.93 -21.51 -8.90
C ASN A 411 -16.19 -22.37 -9.15
N GLN A 412 -16.19 -23.65 -8.77
CA GLN A 412 -17.30 -24.57 -9.04
C GLN A 412 -18.62 -24.13 -8.38
N ILE A 413 -18.56 -23.58 -7.17
CA ILE A 413 -19.75 -23.05 -6.47
C ILE A 413 -19.98 -21.55 -6.73
N GLY A 414 -19.18 -20.93 -7.61
CA GLY A 414 -19.39 -19.56 -8.07
C GLY A 414 -18.96 -18.44 -7.11
N LEU A 415 -18.10 -18.72 -6.12
CA LEU A 415 -17.57 -17.70 -5.19
C LEU A 415 -16.76 -16.63 -5.91
N HIS A 416 -15.89 -17.03 -6.85
CA HIS A 416 -15.03 -16.07 -7.57
C HIS A 416 -15.87 -15.12 -8.44
N TRP A 417 -16.89 -15.65 -9.12
CA TRP A 417 -17.85 -14.83 -9.86
C TRP A 417 -18.65 -13.89 -8.94
N PHE A 418 -19.05 -14.37 -7.76
CA PHE A 418 -19.77 -13.56 -6.78
C PHE A 418 -18.88 -12.44 -6.22
N LEU A 419 -17.59 -12.70 -5.99
CA LEU A 419 -16.60 -11.68 -5.63
C LEU A 419 -16.52 -10.57 -6.68
N ASP A 420 -16.52 -10.94 -7.97
CA ASP A 420 -16.52 -9.95 -9.06
C ASP A 420 -17.76 -9.05 -9.01
N GLN A 421 -18.93 -9.60 -8.66
CA GLN A 421 -20.16 -8.81 -8.48
C GLN A 421 -20.05 -7.85 -7.29
N ILE A 422 -19.48 -8.29 -6.17
CA ILE A 422 -19.23 -7.41 -5.01
C ILE A 422 -18.29 -6.27 -5.42
N ILE A 423 -17.20 -6.57 -6.13
CA ILE A 423 -16.22 -5.56 -6.56
C ILE A 423 -16.87 -4.56 -7.54
N ALA A 424 -17.67 -5.06 -8.49
CA ALA A 424 -18.34 -4.26 -9.50
C ALA A 424 -19.46 -3.37 -8.93
N GLN A 425 -19.97 -3.67 -7.73
CA GLN A 425 -21.05 -2.91 -7.11
C GLN A 425 -20.67 -1.42 -6.96
N PRO A 426 -21.42 -0.50 -7.59
CA PRO A 426 -21.21 0.94 -7.45
C PRO A 426 -21.43 1.41 -6.01
N VAL A 427 -20.63 2.38 -5.57
CA VAL A 427 -20.70 2.98 -4.22
C VAL A 427 -21.11 4.45 -4.30
N GLY A 428 -22.33 4.76 -3.89
CA GLY A 428 -22.86 6.12 -3.84
C GLY A 428 -22.35 6.91 -2.64
N ASN A 429 -22.15 6.26 -1.49
CA ASN A 429 -21.71 6.92 -0.26
C ASN A 429 -20.66 6.11 0.52
N HIS A 430 -20.18 6.70 1.61
CA HIS A 430 -19.14 6.12 2.47
C HIS A 430 -19.56 4.78 3.11
N TRP A 431 -20.79 4.68 3.61
CA TRP A 431 -21.32 3.44 4.20
C TRP A 431 -21.39 2.30 3.20
N GLN A 432 -21.74 2.58 1.95
CA GLN A 432 -21.71 1.60 0.86
C GLN A 432 -20.28 1.15 0.52
N ALA A 433 -19.29 2.06 0.58
CA ALA A 433 -17.89 1.68 0.40
C ALA A 433 -17.40 0.73 1.49
N PHE A 434 -17.78 0.99 2.74
CA PHE A 434 -17.54 0.09 3.87
C PHE A 434 -18.26 -1.25 3.72
N ALA A 435 -19.55 -1.24 3.38
CA ALA A 435 -20.31 -2.47 3.16
C ALA A 435 -19.66 -3.34 2.08
N ARG A 436 -19.21 -2.73 0.96
CA ARG A 436 -18.49 -3.45 -0.10
C ARG A 436 -17.14 -4.01 0.37
N ALA A 437 -16.43 -3.32 1.25
CA ALA A 437 -15.21 -3.85 1.87
C ALA A 437 -15.53 -5.04 2.78
N ALA A 438 -16.51 -4.89 3.68
CA ALA A 438 -16.96 -5.93 4.58
C ALA A 438 -17.46 -7.17 3.84
N PHE A 439 -18.20 -7.01 2.74
CA PHE A 439 -18.68 -8.14 1.93
C PHE A 439 -17.55 -8.94 1.29
N ARG A 440 -16.49 -8.28 0.80
CA ARG A 440 -15.32 -8.98 0.25
C ARG A 440 -14.60 -9.77 1.33
N GLU A 441 -14.44 -9.17 2.49
CA GLU A 441 -13.77 -9.79 3.64
C GLU A 441 -14.58 -10.97 4.19
N GLU A 442 -15.90 -10.82 4.30
CA GLU A 442 -16.80 -11.90 4.71
C GLU A 442 -16.75 -13.06 3.69
N LEU A 443 -16.73 -12.76 2.40
CA LEU A 443 -16.59 -13.79 1.37
C LEU A 443 -15.25 -14.53 1.47
N ASP A 444 -14.14 -13.81 1.61
CA ASP A 444 -12.80 -14.38 1.80
C ASP A 444 -12.78 -15.29 3.06
N TYR A 445 -13.36 -14.82 4.17
CA TYR A 445 -13.47 -15.56 5.44
C TYR A 445 -14.34 -16.82 5.32
N GLN A 446 -15.51 -16.72 4.69
CA GLN A 446 -16.39 -17.87 4.49
C GLN A 446 -15.79 -18.89 3.50
N GLN A 447 -15.05 -18.45 2.47
CA GLN A 447 -14.33 -19.36 1.58
C GLN A 447 -13.28 -20.15 2.37
N ARG A 448 -12.46 -19.48 3.19
CA ARG A 448 -11.50 -20.16 4.09
C ARG A 448 -12.17 -21.21 4.97
N ASN A 449 -13.22 -20.84 5.70
CA ASN A 449 -13.91 -21.75 6.62
C ASN A 449 -14.56 -22.92 5.88
N LEU A 450 -15.08 -22.69 4.67
CA LEU A 450 -15.58 -23.77 3.83
C LEU A 450 -14.48 -24.78 3.51
N ILE A 451 -13.28 -24.31 3.14
CA ILE A 451 -12.13 -25.20 2.88
C ILE A 451 -11.74 -25.95 4.16
N GLU A 452 -11.69 -25.26 5.30
CA GLU A 452 -11.44 -25.86 6.62
C GLU A 452 -12.42 -27.01 6.92
N ALA A 453 -13.69 -26.89 6.51
CA ALA A 453 -14.66 -27.97 6.65
C ALA A 453 -14.49 -29.10 5.62
N VAL A 454 -14.17 -28.75 4.36
CA VAL A 454 -14.02 -29.72 3.27
C VAL A 454 -12.83 -30.66 3.48
N LEU A 455 -11.70 -30.14 3.96
CA LEU A 455 -10.46 -30.92 4.13
C LEU A 455 -10.62 -32.18 5.03
N PRO A 456 -11.21 -32.11 6.24
CA PRO A 456 -11.44 -33.28 7.08
C PRO A 456 -12.57 -34.19 6.55
N LEU A 457 -13.69 -33.63 6.07
CA LEU A 457 -14.82 -34.41 5.51
C LEU A 457 -14.41 -35.29 4.32
N THR A 458 -13.40 -34.85 3.58
CA THR A 458 -12.92 -35.53 2.37
C THR A 458 -11.56 -36.19 2.57
N SER A 459 -11.12 -36.38 3.82
CA SER A 459 -9.79 -36.91 4.19
C SER A 459 -9.43 -38.26 3.54
N LYS A 460 -10.44 -39.11 3.27
CA LYS A 460 -10.30 -40.39 2.56
C LYS A 460 -9.82 -40.26 1.11
N TYR A 461 -9.99 -39.11 0.48
CA TYR A 461 -9.66 -38.88 -0.94
C TYR A 461 -8.30 -38.18 -1.10
N LYS A 462 -7.53 -38.58 -2.12
CA LYS A 462 -6.15 -38.11 -2.30
C LYS A 462 -6.02 -36.87 -3.20
N SER A 463 -6.86 -36.74 -4.23
CA SER A 463 -6.78 -35.61 -5.17
C SER A 463 -7.81 -34.53 -4.86
N ALA A 464 -7.51 -33.27 -5.18
CA ALA A 464 -8.44 -32.16 -5.01
C ALA A 464 -9.76 -32.40 -5.75
N ASP A 465 -9.69 -32.84 -7.01
CA ASP A 465 -10.88 -33.07 -7.84
C ASP A 465 -11.81 -34.13 -7.22
N THR A 466 -11.23 -35.21 -6.67
CA THR A 466 -12.03 -36.23 -5.96
C THR A 466 -12.62 -35.70 -4.66
N ARG A 467 -11.86 -34.89 -3.90
CA ARG A 467 -12.37 -34.28 -2.65
C ARG A 467 -13.56 -33.38 -2.95
N ILE A 468 -13.41 -32.49 -3.93
CA ILE A 468 -14.47 -31.57 -4.36
C ILE A 468 -15.68 -32.35 -4.85
N LYS A 469 -15.49 -33.30 -5.79
CA LYS A 469 -16.60 -34.08 -6.33
C LYS A 469 -17.42 -34.79 -5.24
N HIS A 470 -16.74 -35.41 -4.27
CA HIS A 470 -17.42 -36.09 -3.18
C HIS A 470 -18.06 -35.13 -2.18
N PHE A 471 -17.41 -34.00 -1.87
CA PHE A 471 -18.03 -32.97 -1.04
C PHE A 471 -19.33 -32.47 -1.68
N LEU A 472 -19.29 -32.12 -2.97
CA LEU A 472 -20.48 -31.63 -3.68
C LEU A 472 -21.58 -32.70 -3.76
N ALA A 473 -21.24 -33.96 -4.03
CA ALA A 473 -22.22 -35.04 -4.16
C ALA A 473 -22.84 -35.50 -2.83
N GLU A 474 -22.05 -35.54 -1.74
CA GLU A 474 -22.51 -35.99 -0.42
C GLU A 474 -23.28 -34.88 0.34
N HIS A 475 -23.23 -33.63 -0.14
CA HIS A 475 -23.80 -32.46 0.54
C HIS A 475 -24.65 -31.56 -0.38
N ASP A 476 -25.26 -32.14 -1.42
CA ASP A 476 -26.08 -31.41 -2.41
C ASP A 476 -27.22 -30.61 -1.73
N ASP A 477 -27.87 -31.19 -0.71
CA ASP A 477 -28.91 -30.53 0.08
C ASP A 477 -28.40 -29.27 0.81
N LEU A 478 -27.12 -29.23 1.19
CA LEU A 478 -26.51 -28.03 1.81
C LEU A 478 -26.19 -26.96 0.78
N LEU A 479 -25.75 -27.36 -0.41
CA LEU A 479 -25.25 -26.49 -1.47
C LEU A 479 -26.35 -25.94 -2.38
N SER A 480 -27.50 -26.62 -2.46
CA SER A 480 -28.66 -26.25 -3.28
C SER A 480 -29.06 -24.79 -3.07
N ARG A 481 -29.28 -24.37 -1.81
CA ARG A 481 -29.66 -22.99 -1.45
C ARG A 481 -28.65 -21.95 -1.91
N TRP A 482 -27.35 -22.21 -1.71
CA TRP A 482 -26.30 -21.30 -2.17
C TRP A 482 -26.28 -21.22 -3.71
N THR A 483 -26.40 -22.35 -4.38
CA THR A 483 -26.37 -22.45 -5.85
C THR A 483 -27.57 -21.77 -6.49
N GLU A 484 -28.76 -21.94 -5.91
CA GLU A 484 -29.97 -21.20 -6.28
C GLU A 484 -29.76 -19.70 -6.09
N MET A 485 -29.18 -19.29 -4.96
CA MET A 485 -28.92 -17.88 -4.71
C MET A 485 -27.96 -17.27 -5.72
N VAL A 486 -26.86 -17.96 -6.06
CA VAL A 486 -25.94 -17.51 -7.13
C VAL A 486 -26.66 -17.46 -8.49
N THR A 487 -27.56 -18.40 -8.77
CA THR A 487 -28.35 -18.43 -10.00
C THR A 487 -29.29 -17.23 -10.09
N ASP A 488 -29.99 -16.90 -9.01
CA ASP A 488 -30.86 -15.72 -8.91
C ASP A 488 -30.08 -14.41 -9.02
N PHE A 489 -28.83 -14.38 -8.56
CA PHE A 489 -27.92 -13.28 -8.83
C PHE A 489 -27.66 -13.17 -10.34
N ARG A 490 -27.28 -14.25 -11.01
CA ARG A 490 -26.99 -14.26 -12.46
C ARG A 490 -28.17 -13.86 -13.34
N GLN A 491 -29.40 -14.07 -12.89
CA GLN A 491 -30.61 -13.69 -13.64
C GLN A 491 -30.91 -12.17 -13.58
N SER A 492 -30.32 -11.43 -12.64
CA SER A 492 -30.53 -9.99 -12.50
C SER A 492 -29.24 -9.22 -12.80
N SER A 493 -29.31 -8.12 -13.54
CA SER A 493 -28.12 -7.31 -13.90
C SER A 493 -27.80 -6.20 -12.90
N THR A 494 -28.71 -5.93 -11.96
CA THR A 494 -28.56 -4.88 -10.93
C THR A 494 -28.85 -5.45 -9.56
N HIS A 495 -27.98 -5.17 -8.60
CA HIS A 495 -28.11 -5.67 -7.23
C HIS A 495 -28.08 -4.52 -6.23
N GLU A 496 -28.91 -4.64 -5.19
CA GLU A 496 -28.85 -3.78 -4.02
C GLU A 496 -27.90 -4.38 -2.98
N PHE A 497 -27.30 -3.53 -2.14
CA PHE A 497 -26.40 -3.97 -1.05
C PHE A 497 -27.06 -4.99 -0.12
N ALA A 498 -28.36 -4.87 0.14
CA ALA A 498 -29.11 -5.83 0.95
C ALA A 498 -29.09 -7.25 0.36
N LYS A 499 -29.13 -7.39 -0.97
CA LYS A 499 -29.08 -8.70 -1.66
C LYS A 499 -27.75 -9.41 -1.38
N PHE A 500 -26.63 -8.67 -1.36
CA PHE A 500 -25.32 -9.22 -1.02
C PHE A 500 -25.25 -9.69 0.44
N SER A 501 -25.80 -8.91 1.38
CA SER A 501 -25.87 -9.33 2.79
C SER A 501 -26.63 -10.65 2.97
N VAL A 502 -27.75 -10.82 2.25
CA VAL A 502 -28.54 -12.06 2.29
C VAL A 502 -27.76 -13.24 1.73
N ALA A 503 -27.11 -13.07 0.57
CA ALA A 503 -26.30 -14.13 -0.04
C ALA A 503 -25.12 -14.54 0.86
N LEU A 504 -24.40 -13.59 1.46
CA LEU A 504 -23.31 -13.88 2.40
C LEU A 504 -23.82 -14.61 3.64
N ARG A 505 -25.03 -14.29 4.11
CA ARG A 505 -25.67 -15.03 5.21
C ARG A 505 -25.99 -16.47 4.83
N GLU A 506 -26.47 -16.72 3.61
CA GLU A 506 -26.68 -18.09 3.12
C GLU A 506 -25.36 -18.87 3.00
N LEU A 507 -24.29 -18.23 2.51
CA LEU A 507 -22.95 -18.83 2.49
C LEU A 507 -22.47 -19.16 3.90
N GLN A 508 -22.65 -18.26 4.87
CA GLN A 508 -22.32 -18.51 6.27
C GLN A 508 -23.10 -19.71 6.85
N ILE A 509 -24.38 -19.85 6.50
CA ILE A 509 -25.19 -21.01 6.93
C ILE A 509 -24.66 -22.30 6.33
N LEU A 510 -24.29 -22.31 5.05
CA LEU A 510 -23.64 -23.45 4.38
C LEU A 510 -22.36 -23.86 5.12
N VAL A 511 -21.49 -22.90 5.42
CA VAL A 511 -20.24 -23.12 6.16
C VAL A 511 -20.52 -23.70 7.55
N GLN A 512 -21.41 -23.09 8.32
CA GLN A 512 -21.76 -23.56 9.67
C GLN A 512 -22.31 -24.99 9.66
N ARG A 513 -23.16 -25.33 8.68
CA ARG A 513 -23.68 -26.68 8.53
C ARG A 513 -22.60 -27.67 8.14
N SER A 514 -21.66 -27.27 7.28
CA SER A 514 -20.52 -28.11 6.90
C SER A 514 -19.63 -28.44 8.10
N HIS A 515 -19.34 -27.46 8.98
CA HIS A 515 -18.58 -27.72 10.21
C HIS A 515 -19.30 -28.65 11.19
N ARG A 516 -20.63 -28.62 11.25
CA ARG A 516 -21.41 -29.54 12.12
C ARG A 516 -21.30 -31.00 11.72
N LEU A 517 -20.85 -31.31 10.49
CA LEU A 517 -20.68 -32.68 10.02
C LEU A 517 -19.30 -33.26 10.36
N ILE A 518 -18.37 -32.42 10.83
CA ILE A 518 -17.03 -32.85 11.26
C ILE A 518 -17.08 -33.42 12.68
N ASN A 519 -17.99 -32.90 13.51
CA ASN A 519 -18.30 -33.36 14.87
C ASN A 519 -19.36 -34.46 14.84
#